data_AF-A0A7L2G4H1-F1
#
_entry.id   AF-A0A7L2G4H1-F1
#
_cell.length_a   1.000
_cell.length_b   1.000
_cell.length_c   1.000
_cell.angle_alpha   90.00
_cell.angle_beta   90.00
_cell.angle_gamma   90.00
#
_symmetry.space_group_name_H-M   'P 1'
#
loop_
_entity.id
_entity.type
_entity.pdbx_description
1 polymer ?
#
loop_
_entity_poly.entity_id
_entity_poly.type
_entity_poly.pdbx_seq_one_letter_code
_entity_poly.pdbx_strand_id
1 'polypeptide(L)'
;FIALGGILPPEEVKERFDSNCITPGTEFMDNLAKCLRYYIADRLNSDPGWKNLTVILSDASAPGEGEHKIMDYIRRQRAQPNHDPNTHHCLCGADADLIMLGLATHEPNFTIIREEFKPNKPKPCSLCNQMGHEVKDCQGLPREKQGKHDQFADSLPVAEQEFIFIRLCVLREYLERELTMASLPFTFDFERSVDDWVFMCFFVGNDFLPHLPSLEIREGAIDRLVNIYKNVVHKTGGYLTESGFVNLQRVQMIMLAVGEVEDSIFKKRKDDDDNFKRRQKEKRKRMKRDQPSFIPGGQFSPQALGNRSSPQAISNPRQAAFEMRMHDRQNSTTSSPNTSLTSDGSPSLGGGIKRKAEDSDSEPEPEDNIRLWETGWKQRYYKNKFDVDASDEKFRRKVVQSYVEGLCWVLRYYYQGCASWNWYYPFHYAPFASDFEGIADMPSDFEKGSKPFKPLEQLMGVFPAASGNFLPPTWRKLMTDPESSIIDFYPEDFAIDLNGKKYAWQGVALLPFVDERRLRAALEEVYPDLTPEESKNCDILFQLVITAVFHP
;
A
#
# COMPACT_ATOMS: atom_id res chain seq x y z
N PHE A 1 9.29 -0.95 -35.56
CA PHE A 1 10.71 -1.33 -35.57
C PHE A 1 10.92 -2.83 -35.83
N ILE A 2 10.24 -3.75 -35.14
CA ILE A 2 10.30 -5.20 -35.48
C ILE A 2 9.63 -5.52 -36.83
N ALA A 3 8.56 -4.80 -37.20
CA ALA A 3 7.92 -4.93 -38.50
C ALA A 3 8.78 -4.46 -39.72
N LEU A 4 9.99 -3.94 -39.48
CA LEU A 4 10.91 -3.42 -40.51
C LEU A 4 12.24 -4.19 -40.58
N GLY A 5 12.37 -5.35 -39.90
CA GLY A 5 13.54 -6.24 -40.04
C GLY A 5 14.84 -5.75 -39.38
N GLY A 6 14.76 -4.81 -38.43
CA GLY A 6 15.93 -4.40 -37.65
C GLY A 6 16.29 -5.42 -36.58
N ILE A 7 17.53 -5.90 -36.56
CA ILE A 7 18.09 -6.68 -35.46
C ILE A 7 18.26 -5.72 -34.27
N LEU A 8 17.53 -5.97 -33.18
CA LEU A 8 17.77 -5.24 -31.93
C LEU A 8 19.19 -5.57 -31.46
N PRO A 9 19.98 -4.57 -30.97
CA PRO A 9 21.21 -4.90 -30.27
C PRO A 9 20.87 -5.89 -29.13
N PRO A 10 21.78 -6.84 -28.79
CA PRO A 10 21.57 -7.70 -27.64
C PRO A 10 21.21 -6.81 -26.46
N GLU A 11 20.13 -7.14 -25.75
CA GLU A 11 19.69 -6.37 -24.59
C GLU A 11 20.87 -6.28 -23.62
N GLU A 12 21.54 -5.14 -23.56
CA GLU A 12 22.34 -4.79 -22.40
C GLU A 12 21.34 -4.79 -21.25
N VAL A 13 21.44 -5.80 -20.37
CA VAL A 13 20.70 -5.86 -19.13
C VAL A 13 21.03 -4.57 -18.39
N LYS A 14 20.16 -3.56 -18.52
CA LYS A 14 20.27 -2.36 -17.70
C LYS A 14 20.16 -2.88 -16.27
N GLU A 15 21.23 -2.80 -15.50
CA GLU A 15 21.20 -3.10 -14.07
C GLU A 15 20.11 -2.21 -13.46
N ARG A 16 18.97 -2.83 -13.16
CA ARG A 16 17.86 -2.16 -12.48
C ARG A 16 18.16 -2.22 -11.00
N PHE A 17 17.92 -1.10 -10.31
CA PHE A 17 18.01 -1.08 -8.86
C PHE A 17 16.90 -1.97 -8.29
N ASP A 18 17.29 -3.12 -7.73
CA ASP A 18 16.38 -3.99 -6.99
C ASP A 18 16.16 -3.38 -5.60
N SER A 19 14.97 -2.83 -5.38
CA SER A 19 14.60 -2.19 -4.11
C SER A 19 14.60 -3.14 -2.92
N ASN A 20 14.56 -4.46 -3.13
CA ASN A 20 14.64 -5.43 -2.02
C ASN A 20 15.98 -5.33 -1.30
N CYS A 21 17.03 -4.79 -1.94
CA CYS A 21 18.30 -4.51 -1.27
C CYS A 21 18.18 -3.53 -0.10
N ILE A 22 17.10 -2.75 -0.02
CA ILE A 22 16.78 -1.87 1.10
C ILE A 22 16.15 -2.68 2.25
N THR A 23 16.89 -3.68 2.73
CA THR A 23 16.52 -4.53 3.88
C THR A 23 17.75 -4.78 4.75
N PRO A 24 17.64 -4.79 6.09
CA PRO A 24 18.77 -5.09 6.98
C PRO A 24 19.48 -6.42 6.63
N GLY A 25 20.81 -6.42 6.68
CA GLY A 25 21.64 -7.60 6.39
C GLY A 25 22.22 -7.64 4.98
N THR A 26 21.80 -6.74 4.09
CA THR A 26 22.37 -6.63 2.74
C THR A 26 23.66 -5.78 2.74
N GLU A 27 24.56 -6.07 1.81
CA GLU A 27 25.77 -5.27 1.60
C GLU A 27 25.44 -3.79 1.29
N PHE A 28 24.33 -3.54 0.61
CA PHE A 28 23.83 -2.19 0.34
C PHE A 28 23.62 -1.40 1.64
N MET A 29 22.98 -2.00 2.64
CA MET A 29 22.72 -1.34 3.93
C MET A 29 24.00 -1.09 4.73
N ASP A 30 24.98 -1.98 4.67
CA ASP A 30 26.28 -1.76 5.30
C ASP A 30 27.04 -0.60 4.66
N ASN A 31 27.03 -0.54 3.34
CA ASN A 31 27.65 0.54 2.58
C ASN A 31 26.91 1.86 2.82
N LEU A 32 25.58 1.85 2.90
CA LEU A 32 24.78 3.01 3.28
C LEU A 32 25.15 3.51 4.69
N ALA A 33 25.29 2.62 5.67
CA ALA A 33 25.70 2.98 7.02
C ALA A 33 27.09 3.63 7.04
N LYS A 34 28.08 3.07 6.33
CA LYS A 34 29.43 3.66 6.20
C LYS A 34 29.36 5.07 5.57
N CYS A 35 28.60 5.22 4.48
CA CYS A 35 28.42 6.51 3.80
C CYS A 35 27.74 7.55 4.71
N LEU A 36 26.71 7.17 5.47
CA LEU A 36 26.03 8.06 6.41
C LEU A 36 26.94 8.49 7.57
N ARG A 37 27.75 7.58 8.11
CA ARG A 37 28.74 7.91 9.15
C ARG A 37 29.76 8.93 8.63
N TYR A 38 30.27 8.71 7.42
CA TYR A 38 31.15 9.68 6.75
C TYR A 38 30.45 11.02 6.53
N TYR A 39 29.22 11.01 6.01
CA TYR A 39 28.43 12.22 5.76
C TYR A 39 28.23 13.05 7.03
N ILE A 40 27.86 12.40 8.14
CA ILE A 40 27.68 13.08 9.43
C ILE A 40 29.01 13.70 9.89
N ALA A 41 30.11 12.95 9.82
CA ALA A 41 31.42 13.46 10.19
C ALA A 41 31.86 14.63 9.31
N ASP A 42 31.64 14.55 7.99
CA ASP A 42 31.94 15.64 7.05
C ASP A 42 31.12 16.89 7.38
N ARG A 43 29.81 16.76 7.61
CA ARG A 43 28.92 17.89 7.93
C ARG A 43 29.26 18.55 9.26
N LEU A 44 29.54 17.78 10.31
CA LEU A 44 29.95 18.31 11.61
C LEU A 44 31.27 19.09 11.54
N ASN A 45 32.18 18.72 10.62
CA ASN A 45 33.47 19.40 10.45
C ASN A 45 33.43 20.57 9.45
N SER A 46 32.53 20.55 8.46
CA SER A 46 32.52 21.50 7.35
C SER A 46 31.36 22.52 7.39
N ASP A 47 30.20 22.16 7.93
CA ASP A 47 28.99 22.98 7.89
C ASP A 47 28.78 23.72 9.23
N PRO A 48 28.84 25.07 9.25
CA PRO A 48 28.58 25.85 10.45
C PRO A 48 27.20 25.60 11.09
N GLY A 49 26.20 25.20 10.30
CA GLY A 49 24.86 24.88 10.78
C GLY A 49 24.80 23.64 11.67
N TRP A 50 25.81 22.77 11.61
CA TRP A 50 25.86 21.52 12.38
C TRP A 50 26.65 21.64 13.69
N LYS A 51 27.33 22.76 13.93
CA LYS A 51 28.25 22.92 15.07
C LYS A 51 27.62 22.71 16.44
N ASN A 52 26.35 23.07 16.61
CA ASN A 52 25.63 23.00 17.88
C ASN A 52 24.60 21.87 17.90
N LEU A 53 24.71 20.88 17.01
CA LEU A 53 23.79 19.76 16.93
C LEU A 53 24.39 18.51 17.57
N THR A 54 23.57 17.76 18.30
CA THR A 54 23.87 16.36 18.62
C THR A 54 23.23 15.50 17.54
N VAL A 55 24.03 14.68 16.86
CA VAL A 55 23.56 13.81 15.77
C VAL A 55 23.63 12.37 16.23
N ILE A 56 22.53 11.64 16.09
CA ILE A 56 22.45 10.21 16.44
C ILE A 56 22.12 9.43 15.18
N LEU A 57 22.92 8.41 14.88
CA LEU A 57 22.66 7.49 13.77
C LEU A 57 22.27 6.12 14.33
N SER A 58 21.08 5.65 13.98
CA SER A 58 20.66 4.27 14.26
C SER A 58 20.46 3.54 12.95
N ASP A 59 21.52 2.88 12.47
CA ASP A 59 21.49 2.15 11.20
C ASP A 59 20.70 0.82 11.29
N ALA A 60 20.76 0.04 10.19
CA ALA A 60 20.04 -1.21 10.03
C ALA A 60 20.53 -2.35 10.94
N SER A 61 21.71 -2.23 11.56
CA SER A 61 22.21 -3.24 12.51
C SER A 61 21.54 -3.16 13.89
N ALA A 62 20.93 -2.01 14.21
CA ALA A 62 20.13 -1.82 15.41
C ALA A 62 18.67 -2.29 15.13
N PRO A 63 18.17 -3.30 15.87
CA PRO A 63 16.90 -3.94 15.58
C PRO A 63 15.71 -3.01 15.86
N GLY A 64 14.63 -3.22 15.10
CA GLY A 64 13.41 -2.43 15.17
C GLY A 64 13.27 -1.44 14.02
N GLU A 65 12.01 -1.14 13.70
CA GLU A 65 11.64 -0.21 12.64
C GLU A 65 12.10 1.22 12.97
N GLY A 66 12.39 2.01 11.94
CA GLY A 66 12.94 3.36 12.11
C GLY A 66 12.04 4.25 12.97
N GLU A 67 10.74 4.25 12.71
CA GLU A 67 9.75 5.01 13.46
C GLU A 67 9.68 4.57 14.93
N HIS A 68 9.65 3.26 15.21
CA HIS A 68 9.60 2.76 16.58
C HIS A 68 10.91 3.01 17.35
N LYS A 69 12.08 2.95 16.69
CA LYS A 69 13.36 3.37 17.31
C LYS A 69 13.35 4.85 17.72
N ILE A 70 12.72 5.71 16.91
CA ILE A 70 12.53 7.13 17.23
C ILE A 70 11.58 7.30 18.41
N MET A 71 10.44 6.62 18.41
CA MET A 71 9.48 6.70 19.51
C MET A 71 10.06 6.15 20.82
N ASP A 72 10.81 5.04 20.77
CA ASP A 72 11.57 4.51 21.88
C ASP A 72 12.54 5.55 22.47
N TYR A 73 13.26 6.27 21.60
CA TYR A 73 14.16 7.34 22.01
C TYR A 73 13.40 8.46 22.72
N ILE A 74 12.30 8.95 22.14
CA ILE A 74 11.47 10.03 22.72
C ILE A 74 10.91 9.60 24.09
N ARG A 75 10.36 8.38 24.20
CA ARG A 75 9.84 7.87 25.48
C ARG A 75 10.94 7.77 26.55
N ARG A 76 12.13 7.28 26.18
CA ARG A 76 13.29 7.23 27.10
C ARG A 76 13.79 8.61 27.49
N GLN A 77 13.77 9.58 26.58
CA GLN A 77 14.12 10.97 26.88
C GLN A 77 13.11 11.60 27.83
N ARG A 78 11.82 11.48 27.55
CA ARG A 78 10.74 12.00 28.40
C ARG A 78 10.78 11.44 29.83
N ALA A 79 11.22 10.20 29.99
CA ALA A 79 11.40 9.55 31.30
C ALA A 79 12.59 10.11 32.11
N GLN A 80 13.50 10.87 31.51
CA GLN A 80 14.64 11.46 32.22
C GLN A 80 14.21 12.66 33.07
N PRO A 81 14.72 12.82 34.31
CA PRO A 81 14.35 13.94 35.19
C PRO A 81 14.72 15.32 34.66
N ASN A 82 15.71 15.41 33.77
CA ASN A 82 16.21 16.66 33.19
C ASN A 82 15.65 16.96 31.79
N HIS A 83 14.66 16.19 31.33
CA HIS A 83 14.00 16.43 30.06
C HIS A 83 13.24 17.77 30.07
N ASP A 84 13.41 18.58 29.03
CA ASP A 84 12.62 19.79 28.84
C ASP A 84 11.25 19.42 28.22
N PRO A 85 10.14 19.56 28.96
CA PRO A 85 8.80 19.23 28.46
C PRO A 85 8.32 20.13 27.31
N ASN A 86 9.05 21.21 27.00
CA ASN A 86 8.76 22.10 25.88
C ASN A 86 9.63 21.82 24.64
N THR A 87 10.35 20.69 24.61
CA THR A 87 11.11 20.26 23.43
C THR A 87 10.20 20.20 22.20
N HIS A 88 10.63 20.82 21.10
CA HIS A 88 9.88 20.82 19.84
C HIS A 88 10.37 19.69 18.94
N HIS A 89 9.50 18.70 18.72
CA HIS A 89 9.81 17.53 17.88
C HIS A 89 9.33 17.78 16.45
N CYS A 90 10.21 17.50 15.48
CA CYS A 90 9.87 17.50 14.06
C CYS A 90 10.27 16.15 13.44
N LEU A 91 9.28 15.34 13.06
CA LEU A 91 9.47 14.01 12.51
C LEU A 91 9.28 14.01 10.99
N CYS A 92 10.27 13.55 10.23
CA CYS A 92 10.20 13.46 8.78
C CYS A 92 9.77 12.06 8.35
N GLY A 93 8.64 11.95 7.64
CA GLY A 93 8.17 10.68 7.08
C GLY A 93 6.76 10.77 6.47
N ALA A 94 6.44 9.86 5.55
CA ALA A 94 5.19 9.92 4.78
C ALA A 94 4.05 9.07 5.38
N ASP A 95 4.39 8.14 6.26
CA ASP A 95 3.49 7.09 6.75
C ASP A 95 2.39 7.65 7.64
N ALA A 96 1.22 7.00 7.61
CA ALA A 96 0.05 7.43 8.38
C ALA A 96 0.24 7.17 9.87
N ASP A 97 0.97 6.10 10.21
CA ASP A 97 1.24 5.64 11.57
C ASP A 97 2.00 6.69 12.39
N LEU A 98 2.79 7.55 11.74
CA LEU A 98 3.51 8.65 12.38
C LEU A 98 2.58 9.62 13.12
N ILE A 99 1.34 9.81 12.65
CA ILE A 99 0.34 10.64 13.35
C ILE A 99 -0.04 9.99 14.67
N MET A 100 -0.31 8.68 14.65
CA MET A 100 -0.71 7.90 15.81
C MET A 100 0.44 7.77 16.81
N LEU A 101 1.64 7.45 16.32
CA LEU A 101 2.85 7.37 17.13
C LEU A 101 3.19 8.72 17.77
N GLY A 102 3.11 9.80 17.00
CA GLY A 102 3.33 11.16 17.51
C GLY A 102 2.34 11.55 18.61
N LEU A 103 1.05 11.19 18.47
CA LEU A 103 0.05 11.39 19.52
C LEU A 103 0.34 10.55 20.77
N ALA A 104 0.74 9.28 20.59
CA ALA A 104 1.08 8.35 21.67
C ALA A 104 2.32 8.77 22.48
N THR A 105 3.15 9.69 21.97
CA THR A 105 4.26 10.26 22.76
C THR A 105 3.78 11.19 23.88
N HIS A 106 2.55 11.73 23.77
CA HIS A 106 2.02 12.81 24.61
C HIS A 106 2.91 14.06 24.68
N GLU A 107 3.81 14.26 23.72
CA GLU A 107 4.62 15.47 23.62
C GLU A 107 3.75 16.61 23.07
N PRO A 108 3.66 17.77 23.75
CA PRO A 108 2.75 18.83 23.35
C PRO A 108 3.18 19.49 22.02
N ASN A 109 4.48 19.58 21.78
CA ASN A 109 5.06 20.27 20.62
C ASN A 109 5.59 19.26 19.61
N PHE A 110 4.69 18.62 18.87
CA PHE A 110 5.05 17.61 17.87
C PHE A 110 4.54 17.99 16.48
N THR A 111 5.43 17.93 15.49
CA THR A 111 5.12 18.23 14.09
C THR A 111 5.67 17.13 13.19
N ILE A 112 4.90 16.73 12.18
CA ILE A 112 5.36 15.83 11.11
C ILE A 112 5.60 16.64 9.85
N ILE A 113 6.74 16.44 9.21
CA ILE A 113 7.07 17.01 7.91
C ILE A 113 7.06 15.90 6.85
N ARG A 114 6.38 16.15 5.72
CA ARG A 114 6.36 15.20 4.60
C ARG A 114 6.20 15.91 3.28
N GLU A 115 6.55 15.21 2.20
CA GLU A 115 6.31 15.70 0.84
C GLU A 115 4.82 15.87 0.55
N GLU A 116 4.46 16.94 -0.15
CA GLU A 116 3.08 17.17 -0.56
C GLU A 116 2.65 16.15 -1.62
N PHE A 117 1.62 15.38 -1.28
CA PHE A 117 1.00 14.48 -2.23
C PHE A 117 0.12 15.27 -3.22
N LYS A 118 0.61 15.46 -4.45
CA LYS A 118 -0.15 16.07 -5.54
C LYS A 118 -0.81 14.98 -6.40
N PRO A 119 -2.13 14.72 -6.24
CA PRO A 119 -2.81 13.69 -7.02
C PRO A 119 -2.79 14.00 -8.52
N ASN A 120 -2.77 12.96 -9.35
CA ASN A 120 -2.82 13.06 -10.82
C ASN A 120 -1.60 13.73 -11.50
N LYS A 121 -0.46 13.88 -10.81
CA LYS A 121 0.79 14.19 -11.52
C LYS A 121 1.13 13.04 -12.48
N PRO A 122 1.44 13.32 -13.76
CA PRO A 122 1.90 12.29 -14.67
C PRO A 122 3.20 11.69 -14.10
N LYS A 123 3.22 10.37 -13.91
CA LYS A 123 4.41 9.64 -13.50
C LYS A 123 5.19 9.21 -14.73
N PRO A 124 6.53 9.23 -14.69
CA PRO A 124 7.32 8.61 -15.74
C PRO A 124 7.06 7.10 -15.75
N CYS A 125 7.09 6.50 -16.94
CA CYS A 125 6.94 5.07 -17.10
C CYS A 125 8.07 4.33 -16.36
N SER A 126 7.74 3.39 -15.48
CA SER A 126 8.72 2.66 -14.67
C SER A 126 9.69 1.79 -15.50
N LEU A 127 9.39 1.53 -16.79
CA LEU A 127 10.26 0.74 -17.68
C LEU A 127 11.29 1.59 -18.44
N CYS A 128 10.91 2.77 -18.91
CA CYS A 128 11.76 3.58 -19.79
C CYS A 128 12.04 5.00 -19.26
N ASN A 129 11.47 5.35 -18.11
CA ASN A 129 11.50 6.68 -17.48
C ASN A 129 10.98 7.82 -18.36
N GLN A 130 10.20 7.52 -19.41
CA GLN A 130 9.58 8.53 -20.28
C GLN A 130 8.14 8.79 -19.86
N MET A 131 7.65 9.99 -20.15
CA MET A 131 6.30 10.43 -19.80
C MET A 131 5.27 10.01 -20.86
N GLY A 132 3.99 10.01 -20.48
CA GLY A 132 2.87 9.92 -21.43
C GLY A 132 2.38 8.51 -21.77
N HIS A 133 2.87 7.46 -21.08
CA HIS A 133 2.36 6.10 -21.22
C HIS A 133 2.53 5.30 -19.91
N GLU A 134 1.68 4.28 -19.72
CA GLU A 134 1.82 3.33 -18.61
C GLU A 134 2.82 2.21 -18.97
N VAL A 135 3.28 1.46 -17.96
CA VAL A 135 4.19 0.31 -18.13
C VAL A 135 3.67 -0.69 -19.18
N LYS A 136 2.36 -0.97 -19.15
CA LYS A 136 1.68 -1.88 -20.09
C LYS A 136 1.73 -1.41 -21.55
N ASP A 137 1.84 -0.10 -21.76
CA ASP A 137 1.87 0.55 -23.08
C ASP A 137 3.29 0.94 -23.50
N CYS A 138 4.29 0.56 -22.68
CA CYS A 138 5.68 0.87 -22.93
C CYS A 138 6.26 -0.01 -24.03
N GLN A 139 6.74 0.59 -25.11
CA GLN A 139 7.39 -0.12 -26.21
C GLN A 139 8.87 -0.44 -25.94
N GLY A 140 9.38 -0.14 -24.73
CA GLY A 140 10.78 -0.38 -24.35
C GLY A 140 11.82 0.43 -25.12
N LEU A 141 11.38 1.37 -25.98
CA LEU A 141 12.28 2.11 -26.85
C LEU A 141 13.14 3.09 -26.04
N PRO A 142 14.45 3.20 -26.34
CA PRO A 142 15.32 4.19 -25.73
C PRO A 142 14.82 5.61 -26.05
N ARG A 143 15.05 6.54 -25.13
CA ARG A 143 14.76 7.96 -25.33
C ARG A 143 15.47 8.46 -26.60
N GLU A 144 14.74 9.13 -27.48
CA GLU A 144 15.35 9.77 -28.65
C GLU A 144 16.41 10.77 -28.19
N LYS A 145 17.65 10.57 -28.63
CA LYS A 145 18.75 11.47 -28.28
C LYS A 145 18.56 12.81 -28.97
N GLN A 146 18.35 13.88 -28.22
CA GLN A 146 18.33 15.26 -28.71
C GLN A 146 19.73 15.92 -28.68
N GLY A 147 20.79 15.21 -28.26
CA GLY A 147 22.16 15.73 -28.30
C GLY A 147 23.28 14.74 -27.93
N LYS A 148 24.54 15.21 -27.93
CA LYS A 148 25.72 14.38 -27.59
C LYS A 148 25.93 14.13 -26.08
N HIS A 149 25.22 14.86 -25.21
CA HIS A 149 25.33 14.79 -23.73
C HIS A 149 23.95 14.89 -23.03
N ASP A 150 22.91 14.35 -23.65
CA ASP A 150 21.52 14.45 -23.20
C ASP A 150 21.09 13.40 -22.18
N GLN A 151 21.98 12.47 -21.83
CA GLN A 151 21.76 11.41 -20.85
C GLN A 151 21.30 11.95 -19.48
N PHE A 152 21.66 13.19 -19.16
CA PHE A 152 21.27 13.92 -17.95
C PHE A 152 20.56 15.27 -18.24
N ALA A 153 20.35 15.66 -19.50
CA ALA A 153 19.91 17.03 -19.84
C ALA A 153 18.44 17.33 -19.49
N ASP A 154 17.61 16.30 -19.30
CA ASP A 154 16.27 16.42 -18.71
C ASP A 154 16.20 15.66 -17.36
N SER A 155 17.28 15.60 -16.58
CA SER A 155 17.06 15.52 -15.14
C SER A 155 16.22 16.75 -14.82
N LEU A 156 14.94 16.53 -14.51
CA LEU A 156 13.98 17.58 -14.19
C LEU A 156 14.72 18.69 -13.44
N PRO A 157 14.63 19.99 -13.85
CA PRO A 157 15.02 21.05 -12.93
C PRO A 157 14.26 20.73 -11.66
N VAL A 158 14.98 20.47 -10.55
CA VAL A 158 14.44 19.96 -9.29
C VAL A 158 13.11 20.66 -9.10
N ALA A 159 12.01 19.96 -9.42
CA ALA A 159 10.70 20.58 -9.33
C ALA A 159 10.61 20.91 -7.85
N GLU A 160 10.47 22.19 -7.50
CA GLU A 160 10.52 22.61 -6.10
C GLU A 160 9.65 21.66 -5.29
N GLN A 161 10.30 20.83 -4.48
CA GLN A 161 9.63 19.77 -3.76
C GLN A 161 8.91 20.47 -2.62
N GLU A 162 7.59 20.52 -2.70
CA GLU A 162 6.78 21.15 -1.67
C GLU A 162 6.64 20.19 -0.48
N PHE A 163 6.89 20.71 0.72
CA PHE A 163 6.72 20.01 1.98
C PHE A 163 5.53 20.59 2.74
N ILE A 164 4.80 19.72 3.43
CA ILE A 164 3.71 20.11 4.32
C ILE A 164 4.05 19.76 5.77
N PHE A 165 3.54 20.58 6.69
CA PHE A 165 3.64 20.36 8.12
C PHE A 165 2.29 19.92 8.68
N ILE A 166 2.27 18.76 9.35
CA ILE A 166 1.13 18.28 10.12
C ILE A 166 1.42 18.56 11.59
N ARG A 167 0.75 19.56 12.16
CA ARG A 167 0.96 19.99 13.56
C ARG A 167 0.05 19.19 14.48
N LEU A 168 0.64 18.31 15.30
CA LEU A 168 -0.16 17.48 16.22
C LEU A 168 -0.76 18.28 17.36
N CYS A 169 -0.16 19.40 17.76
CA CYS A 169 -0.79 20.32 18.72
C CYS A 169 -2.16 20.83 18.23
N VAL A 170 -2.27 21.17 16.94
CA VAL A 170 -3.55 21.58 16.35
C VAL A 170 -4.52 20.41 16.24
N LEU A 171 -4.03 19.23 15.82
CA LEU A 171 -4.86 18.02 15.78
C LEU A 171 -5.44 17.69 17.16
N ARG A 172 -4.64 17.84 18.23
CA ARG A 172 -5.08 17.63 19.61
C ARG A 172 -6.21 18.58 20.01
N GLU A 173 -6.19 19.86 19.60
CA GLU A 173 -7.33 20.76 19.82
C GLU A 173 -8.61 20.30 19.12
N TYR A 174 -8.50 19.75 17.90
CA TYR A 174 -9.65 19.16 17.20
C TYR A 174 -10.16 17.91 17.91
N LEU A 175 -9.25 17.03 18.34
CA LEU A 175 -9.58 15.83 19.09
C LEU A 175 -10.19 16.16 20.45
N GLU A 176 -9.73 17.20 21.14
CA GLU A 176 -10.30 17.63 22.42
C GLU A 176 -11.77 18.01 22.25
N ARG A 177 -12.08 18.80 21.22
CA ARG A 177 -13.47 19.18 20.91
C ARG A 177 -14.32 17.98 20.52
N GLU A 178 -13.75 17.04 19.75
CA GLU A 178 -14.47 15.87 19.30
C GLU A 178 -14.68 14.86 20.44
N LEU A 179 -13.70 14.63 21.31
CA LEU A 179 -13.71 13.57 22.33
C LEU A 179 -14.26 14.04 23.68
N THR A 180 -14.43 15.35 23.89
CA THR A 180 -15.03 15.87 25.13
C THR A 180 -16.41 15.27 25.35
N MET A 181 -16.62 14.72 26.54
CA MET A 181 -17.87 14.11 26.98
C MET A 181 -18.37 14.80 28.24
N ALA A 182 -19.63 15.25 28.22
CA ALA A 182 -20.29 15.83 29.39
C ALA A 182 -20.96 14.73 30.23
N SER A 183 -21.13 14.98 31.53
CA SER A 183 -21.89 14.09 32.43
C SER A 183 -21.32 12.67 32.59
N LEU A 184 -20.00 12.53 32.53
CA LEU A 184 -19.33 11.26 32.83
C LEU A 184 -19.40 10.94 34.34
N PRO A 185 -19.46 9.64 34.72
CA PRO A 185 -19.45 9.21 36.11
C PRO A 185 -18.05 9.27 36.76
N PHE A 186 -17.04 9.79 36.05
CA PHE A 186 -15.66 9.95 36.49
C PHE A 186 -15.07 11.23 35.86
N THR A 187 -13.91 11.69 36.36
CA THR A 187 -13.24 12.89 35.84
C THR A 187 -12.70 12.65 34.44
N PHE A 188 -13.09 13.51 33.50
CA PHE A 188 -12.58 13.47 32.14
C PHE A 188 -11.10 13.84 32.09
N ASP A 189 -10.31 12.94 31.52
CA ASP A 189 -8.92 13.09 31.13
C ASP A 189 -8.80 13.05 29.60
N PHE A 190 -8.27 14.13 29.03
CA PHE A 190 -8.08 14.24 27.58
C PHE A 190 -6.97 13.31 27.07
N GLU A 191 -5.86 13.15 27.80
CA GLU A 191 -4.75 12.30 27.36
C GLU A 191 -5.20 10.85 27.23
N ARG A 192 -5.98 10.38 28.20
CA ARG A 192 -6.57 9.02 28.16
C ARG A 192 -7.56 8.84 27.01
N SER A 193 -8.25 9.90 26.59
CA SER A 193 -9.15 9.85 25.44
C SER A 193 -8.37 9.81 24.12
N VAL A 194 -7.20 10.46 24.05
CA VAL A 194 -6.30 10.36 22.90
C VAL A 194 -5.78 8.93 22.74
N ASP A 195 -5.44 8.25 23.83
CA ASP A 195 -5.00 6.84 23.79
C ASP A 195 -6.08 5.92 23.23
N ASP A 196 -7.32 6.10 23.69
CA ASP A 196 -8.46 5.36 23.19
C ASP A 196 -8.75 5.67 21.71
N TRP A 197 -8.54 6.91 21.27
CA TRP A 197 -8.69 7.29 19.87
C TRP A 197 -7.63 6.64 18.98
N VAL A 198 -6.36 6.65 19.40
CA VAL A 198 -5.27 5.93 18.72
C VAL A 198 -5.59 4.45 18.62
N PHE A 199 -6.02 3.83 19.72
CA PHE A 199 -6.42 2.42 19.73
C PHE A 199 -7.61 2.13 18.80
N MET A 200 -8.60 3.03 18.74
CA MET A 200 -9.73 2.89 17.83
C MET A 200 -9.31 2.94 16.35
N CYS A 201 -8.27 3.72 16.01
CA CYS A 201 -7.76 3.77 14.66
C CYS A 201 -7.17 2.44 14.19
N PHE A 202 -6.64 1.60 15.09
CA PHE A 202 -6.11 0.28 14.74
C PHE A 202 -7.16 -0.67 14.15
N PHE A 203 -8.45 -0.52 14.49
CA PHE A 203 -9.53 -1.34 13.92
C PHE A 203 -9.79 -1.06 12.43
N VAL A 204 -9.44 0.13 11.96
CA VAL A 204 -9.70 0.53 10.57
C VAL A 204 -8.59 0.06 9.62
N GLY A 205 -7.43 -0.28 10.17
CA GLY A 205 -6.29 -0.86 9.46
C GLY A 205 -4.96 -0.41 10.07
N ASN A 206 -4.01 -1.32 10.10
CA ASN A 206 -2.61 -1.10 10.47
C ASN A 206 -1.75 -2.17 9.77
N ASP A 207 -0.43 -2.07 9.88
CA ASP A 207 0.48 -2.97 9.18
C ASP A 207 0.47 -4.42 9.71
N PHE A 208 -0.01 -4.64 10.93
CA PHE A 208 0.06 -5.93 11.63
C PHE A 208 -1.23 -6.74 11.55
N LEU A 209 -2.38 -6.07 11.33
CA LEU A 209 -3.69 -6.69 11.28
C LEU A 209 -4.48 -6.26 10.04
N PRO A 210 -5.15 -7.20 9.35
CA PRO A 210 -6.08 -6.85 8.30
C PRO A 210 -7.24 -6.00 8.85
N HIS A 211 -7.68 -5.02 8.06
CA HIS A 211 -8.84 -4.19 8.42
C HIS A 211 -10.10 -5.04 8.56
N LEU A 212 -10.95 -4.69 9.54
CA LEU A 212 -12.25 -5.34 9.69
C LEU A 212 -13.11 -5.06 8.43
N PRO A 213 -13.83 -6.06 7.88
CA PRO A 213 -14.56 -5.88 6.62
C PRO A 213 -15.60 -4.74 6.65
N SER A 214 -16.15 -4.46 7.83
CA SER A 214 -17.17 -3.44 8.08
C SER A 214 -16.61 -2.04 8.37
N LEU A 215 -15.29 -1.86 8.45
CA LEU A 215 -14.66 -0.58 8.80
C LEU A 215 -13.70 -0.10 7.69
N GLU A 216 -14.13 0.90 6.93
CA GLU A 216 -13.29 1.58 5.94
C GLU A 216 -13.27 3.10 6.19
N ILE A 217 -12.08 3.72 6.19
CA ILE A 217 -11.90 5.17 6.43
C ILE A 217 -12.79 5.99 5.49
N ARG A 218 -12.88 5.59 4.23
CA ARG A 218 -13.66 6.28 3.18
C ARG A 218 -15.16 6.31 3.46
N GLU A 219 -15.64 5.45 4.36
CA GLU A 219 -17.05 5.32 4.73
C GLU A 219 -17.37 5.97 6.09
N GLY A 220 -16.43 6.71 6.67
CA GLY A 220 -16.61 7.37 7.98
C GLY A 220 -16.50 6.39 9.15
N ALA A 221 -15.67 5.35 9.04
CA ALA A 221 -15.49 4.36 10.10
C ALA A 221 -15.02 4.98 11.42
N ILE A 222 -14.09 5.94 11.38
CA ILE A 222 -13.58 6.62 12.57
C ILE A 222 -14.69 7.38 13.29
N ASP A 223 -15.51 8.15 12.57
CA ASP A 223 -16.63 8.91 13.14
C ASP A 223 -17.65 7.98 13.81
N ARG A 224 -17.93 6.83 13.18
CA ARG A 224 -18.80 5.80 13.76
C ARG A 224 -18.21 5.22 15.04
N LEU A 225 -16.92 4.88 15.05
CA LEU A 225 -16.24 4.34 16.22
C LEU A 225 -16.25 5.35 17.37
N VAL A 226 -15.97 6.63 17.12
CA VAL A 226 -16.00 7.69 18.13
C VAL A 226 -17.39 7.80 18.77
N ASN A 227 -18.46 7.74 17.98
CA ASN A 227 -19.83 7.78 18.50
C ASN A 227 -20.16 6.56 19.39
N ILE A 228 -19.75 5.36 18.98
CA ILE A 228 -19.93 4.13 19.75
C ILE A 228 -19.11 4.19 21.05
N TYR A 229 -17.86 4.61 20.95
CA TYR A 229 -16.94 4.79 22.07
C TYR A 229 -17.52 5.71 23.14
N LYS A 230 -18.00 6.90 22.76
CA LYS A 230 -18.64 7.83 23.70
C LYS A 230 -19.76 7.12 24.47
N ASN A 231 -20.65 6.40 23.80
CA ASN A 231 -21.73 5.66 24.46
C ASN A 231 -21.22 4.56 25.41
N VAL A 232 -20.17 3.85 25.02
CA VAL A 232 -19.55 2.78 25.83
C VAL A 232 -18.89 3.33 27.09
N VAL A 233 -18.18 4.45 26.99
CA VAL A 233 -17.54 5.12 28.12
C VAL A 233 -18.58 5.60 29.14
N HIS A 234 -19.68 6.20 28.68
CA HIS A 234 -20.78 6.61 29.57
C HIS A 234 -21.40 5.42 30.31
N LYS A 235 -21.55 4.27 29.64
CA LYS A 235 -22.15 3.07 30.22
C LYS A 235 -21.23 2.37 31.24
N THR A 236 -19.92 2.37 31.00
CA THR A 236 -18.96 1.58 31.83
C THR A 236 -18.04 2.37 32.72
N GLY A 237 -18.11 3.70 32.67
CA GLY A 237 -17.38 4.55 33.59
C GLY A 237 -15.87 4.46 33.46
N GLY A 238 -15.33 4.35 32.25
CA GLY A 238 -13.90 4.53 32.01
C GLY A 238 -13.44 4.22 30.58
N TYR A 239 -12.13 4.36 30.38
CA TYR A 239 -11.42 4.28 29.10
C TYR A 239 -11.17 2.86 28.58
N LEU A 240 -10.96 2.71 27.28
CA LEU A 240 -10.63 1.44 26.61
C LEU A 240 -9.22 0.97 26.95
N THR A 241 -8.30 1.91 27.14
CA THR A 241 -6.88 1.64 27.27
C THR A 241 -6.28 2.28 28.51
N GLU A 242 -5.18 1.71 28.99
CA GLU A 242 -4.38 2.23 30.09
C GLU A 242 -2.90 1.92 29.84
N SER A 243 -2.13 2.96 29.48
CA SER A 243 -0.66 2.88 29.34
C SER A 243 -0.18 1.69 28.51
N GLY A 244 -0.85 1.37 27.40
CA GLY A 244 -0.49 0.24 26.54
C GLY A 244 -1.26 -1.06 26.80
N PHE A 245 -2.13 -1.11 27.82
CA PHE A 245 -2.98 -2.26 28.12
C PHE A 245 -4.43 -2.01 27.71
N VAL A 246 -5.11 -3.06 27.25
CA VAL A 246 -6.48 -2.98 26.71
C VAL A 246 -7.48 -3.55 27.71
N ASN A 247 -8.58 -2.83 27.94
CA ASN A 247 -9.75 -3.34 28.65
C ASN A 247 -10.66 -4.11 27.68
N LEU A 248 -10.49 -5.43 27.60
CA LEU A 248 -11.20 -6.29 26.64
C LEU A 248 -12.71 -6.31 26.84
N GLN A 249 -13.21 -6.11 28.07
CA GLN A 249 -14.63 -5.99 28.33
C GLN A 249 -15.23 -4.77 27.60
N ARG A 250 -14.51 -3.64 27.59
CA ARG A 250 -14.96 -2.44 26.89
C ARG A 250 -14.84 -2.56 25.37
N VAL A 251 -13.76 -3.20 24.89
CA VAL A 251 -13.59 -3.50 23.46
C VAL A 251 -14.72 -4.39 22.95
N GLN A 252 -15.11 -5.42 23.72
CA GLN A 252 -16.21 -6.30 23.37
C GLN A 252 -17.49 -5.51 23.09
N MET A 253 -17.85 -4.55 23.94
CA MET A 253 -19.07 -3.76 23.72
C MET A 253 -18.99 -2.88 22.47
N ILE A 254 -17.82 -2.30 22.16
CA ILE A 254 -17.65 -1.55 20.92
C ILE A 254 -17.82 -2.46 19.72
N MET A 255 -17.15 -3.62 19.71
CA MET A 255 -17.23 -4.56 18.59
C MET A 255 -18.65 -5.10 18.39
N LEU A 256 -19.36 -5.44 19.47
CA LEU A 256 -20.76 -5.88 19.39
C LEU A 256 -21.68 -4.76 18.85
N ALA A 257 -21.48 -3.51 19.26
CA ALA A 257 -22.23 -2.37 18.73
C ALA A 257 -21.92 -2.09 17.24
N VAL A 258 -20.69 -2.34 16.79
CA VAL A 258 -20.36 -2.34 15.34
C VAL A 258 -21.03 -3.53 14.65
N GLY A 259 -21.04 -4.70 15.28
CA GLY A 259 -21.69 -5.93 14.84
C GLY A 259 -23.18 -5.73 14.49
N GLU A 260 -23.91 -4.96 15.30
CA GLU A 260 -25.32 -4.65 15.08
C GLU A 260 -25.59 -3.86 13.78
N VAL A 261 -24.60 -3.15 13.25
CA VAL A 261 -24.74 -2.29 12.07
C VAL A 261 -24.02 -2.81 10.82
N GLU A 262 -23.31 -3.94 10.89
CA GLU A 262 -22.54 -4.51 9.75
C GLU A 262 -23.41 -4.71 8.51
N ASP A 263 -24.59 -5.32 8.68
CA ASP A 263 -25.57 -5.53 7.60
C ASP A 263 -25.94 -4.24 6.86
N SER A 264 -26.12 -3.16 7.62
CA SER A 264 -26.49 -1.85 7.05
C SER A 264 -25.32 -1.21 6.30
N ILE A 265 -24.10 -1.42 6.81
CA ILE A 265 -22.87 -0.90 6.20
C ILE A 265 -22.66 -1.57 4.84
N PHE A 266 -22.75 -2.91 4.77
CA PHE A 266 -22.53 -3.63 3.52
C PHE A 266 -23.56 -3.32 2.44
N LYS A 267 -24.84 -3.17 2.81
CA LYS A 267 -25.88 -2.75 1.87
C LYS A 267 -25.63 -1.34 1.35
N LYS A 268 -25.33 -0.40 2.24
CA LYS A 268 -25.03 0.99 1.85
C LYS A 268 -23.80 1.08 0.95
N ARG A 269 -22.73 0.34 1.25
CA ARG A 269 -21.52 0.26 0.43
C ARG A 269 -21.84 -0.19 -1.00
N LYS A 270 -22.69 -1.21 -1.14
CA LYS A 270 -23.13 -1.70 -2.46
C LYS A 270 -23.95 -0.64 -3.22
N ASP A 271 -24.90 0.00 -2.54
CA ASP A 271 -25.71 1.07 -3.14
C ASP A 271 -24.84 2.26 -3.61
N ASP A 272 -23.83 2.63 -2.81
CA ASP A 272 -22.90 3.71 -3.12
C ASP A 272 -22.00 3.36 -4.33
N ASP A 273 -21.50 2.12 -4.41
CA ASP A 273 -20.75 1.62 -5.56
C ASP A 273 -21.59 1.62 -6.85
N ASP A 274 -22.82 1.11 -6.79
CA ASP A 274 -23.73 1.08 -7.95
C ASP A 274 -24.09 2.50 -8.41
N ASN A 275 -24.30 3.41 -7.46
CA ASN A 275 -24.52 4.83 -7.75
C ASN A 275 -23.29 5.48 -8.40
N PHE A 276 -22.09 5.19 -7.92
CA PHE A 276 -20.85 5.69 -8.50
C PHE A 276 -20.65 5.17 -9.92
N LYS A 277 -20.83 3.87 -10.15
CA LYS A 277 -20.76 3.23 -11.47
C LYS A 277 -21.75 3.86 -12.45
N ARG A 278 -23.00 4.11 -12.02
CA ARG A 278 -24.00 4.83 -12.82
C ARG A 278 -23.53 6.23 -13.22
N ARG A 279 -23.03 7.02 -12.27
CA ARG A 279 -22.50 8.38 -12.52
C ARG A 279 -21.31 8.36 -13.49
N GLN A 280 -20.39 7.41 -13.35
CA GLN A 280 -19.25 7.27 -14.25
C GLN A 280 -19.67 6.89 -15.67
N LYS A 281 -20.62 5.95 -15.81
CA LYS A 281 -21.18 5.56 -17.11
C LYS A 281 -21.87 6.75 -17.80
N GLU A 282 -22.63 7.54 -17.07
CA GLU A 282 -23.24 8.78 -17.59
C GLU A 282 -22.20 9.82 -18.01
N LYS A 283 -21.15 10.03 -17.20
CA LYS A 283 -20.05 10.94 -17.54
C LYS A 283 -19.32 10.50 -18.82
N ARG A 284 -19.01 9.20 -18.95
CA ARG A 284 -18.40 8.63 -20.17
C ARG A 284 -19.30 8.82 -21.40
N LYS A 285 -20.62 8.60 -21.26
CA LYS A 285 -21.59 8.83 -22.35
C LYS A 285 -21.63 10.31 -22.77
N ARG A 286 -21.58 11.25 -21.83
CA ARG A 286 -21.52 12.69 -22.14
C ARG A 286 -20.24 13.05 -22.87
N MET A 287 -19.08 12.58 -22.38
CA MET A 287 -17.80 12.82 -23.05
C MET A 287 -17.72 12.21 -24.46
N LYS A 288 -18.28 11.00 -24.67
CA LYS A 288 -18.41 10.42 -26.02
C LYS A 288 -19.33 11.25 -26.93
N ARG A 289 -20.37 11.89 -26.39
CA ARG A 289 -21.31 12.73 -27.16
C ARG A 289 -20.71 14.09 -27.56
N ASP A 290 -19.80 14.63 -26.76
CA ASP A 290 -19.09 15.88 -27.05
C ASP A 290 -17.84 15.66 -27.94
N GLN A 291 -17.53 14.40 -28.29
CA GLN A 291 -16.53 14.07 -29.30
C GLN A 291 -17.16 14.27 -30.70
N PRO A 292 -16.54 15.02 -31.62
CA PRO A 292 -17.11 15.23 -32.94
C PRO A 292 -17.29 13.89 -33.66
N SER A 293 -18.52 13.61 -34.11
CA SER A 293 -18.89 12.38 -34.81
C SER A 293 -18.11 12.14 -36.11
N PHE A 294 -17.40 13.16 -36.58
CA PHE A 294 -16.67 13.19 -37.83
C PHE A 294 -15.35 13.93 -37.63
N ILE A 295 -14.24 13.20 -37.76
CA ILE A 295 -12.91 13.79 -37.99
C ILE A 295 -12.64 13.61 -39.49
N PRO A 296 -12.46 14.68 -40.28
CA PRO A 296 -12.16 14.54 -41.70
C PRO A 296 -10.86 13.74 -41.87
N GLY A 297 -10.91 12.64 -42.62
CA GLY A 297 -9.69 11.97 -43.10
C GLY A 297 -9.12 12.67 -44.33
N GLY A 298 -7.80 12.61 -44.55
CA GLY A 298 -7.14 13.16 -45.74
C GLY A 298 -6.62 14.59 -45.59
N GLN A 299 -6.54 15.34 -46.69
CA GLN A 299 -5.93 16.68 -46.77
C GLN A 299 -6.65 17.79 -45.97
N PHE A 300 -7.84 17.52 -45.43
CA PHE A 300 -8.59 18.43 -44.55
C PHE A 300 -8.54 18.01 -43.07
N SER A 301 -7.78 16.96 -42.74
CA SER A 301 -7.52 16.59 -41.35
C SER A 301 -6.64 17.64 -40.68
N PRO A 302 -6.92 18.07 -39.43
CA PRO A 302 -6.03 18.94 -38.71
C PRO A 302 -4.69 18.22 -38.46
N GLN A 303 -3.60 18.74 -39.02
CA GLN A 303 -2.25 18.24 -38.80
C GLN A 303 -1.54 19.08 -37.74
N ALA A 304 -0.76 18.42 -36.88
CA ALA A 304 0.08 19.10 -35.90
C ALA A 304 1.14 19.98 -36.60
N LEU A 305 1.28 21.22 -36.14
CA LEU A 305 2.30 22.15 -36.63
C LEU A 305 3.70 21.58 -36.38
N GLY A 306 4.44 21.31 -37.46
CA GLY A 306 5.82 20.81 -37.41
C GLY A 306 6.12 19.58 -38.28
N ASN A 307 5.09 18.93 -38.84
CA ASN A 307 5.31 17.80 -39.74
C ASN A 307 5.78 18.29 -41.13
N ARG A 308 6.96 17.83 -41.59
CA ARG A 308 7.62 18.27 -42.85
C ARG A 308 6.96 17.77 -44.14
N SER A 309 5.72 17.31 -44.07
CA SER A 309 4.91 17.03 -45.26
C SER A 309 4.15 18.30 -45.60
N SER A 310 4.69 19.11 -46.52
CA SER A 310 4.01 20.31 -47.02
C SER A 310 2.59 19.96 -47.48
N PRO A 311 1.53 20.57 -46.93
CA PRO A 311 0.17 20.33 -47.41
C PRO A 311 0.10 20.76 -48.88
N GLN A 312 -0.24 19.81 -49.77
CA GLN A 312 -0.44 20.15 -51.17
C GLN A 312 -1.57 21.20 -51.26
N ALA A 313 -1.31 22.28 -51.99
CA ALA A 313 -2.29 23.33 -52.20
C ALA A 313 -3.54 22.74 -52.87
N ILE A 314 -4.71 22.95 -52.26
CA ILE A 314 -5.98 22.50 -52.80
C ILE A 314 -6.24 23.32 -54.08
N SER A 315 -6.04 22.73 -55.25
CA SER A 315 -6.19 23.45 -56.52
C SER A 315 -7.66 23.77 -56.84
N ASN A 316 -8.61 22.96 -56.34
CA ASN A 316 -10.04 23.19 -56.50
C ASN A 316 -10.84 22.72 -55.26
N PRO A 317 -11.08 23.61 -54.29
CA PRO A 317 -11.74 23.27 -53.03
C PRO A 317 -13.14 22.66 -53.20
N ARG A 318 -13.86 23.07 -54.26
CA ARG A 318 -15.23 22.61 -54.53
C ARG A 318 -15.26 21.17 -55.03
N GLN A 319 -14.26 20.77 -55.82
CA GLN A 319 -14.17 19.42 -56.38
C GLN A 319 -13.65 18.42 -55.33
N ALA A 320 -12.65 18.79 -54.54
CA ALA A 320 -12.17 17.96 -53.43
C ALA A 320 -13.26 17.72 -52.36
N ALA A 321 -14.06 18.75 -52.04
CA ALA A 321 -15.20 18.61 -51.15
C ALA A 321 -16.34 17.75 -51.74
N PHE A 322 -16.52 17.77 -53.07
CA PHE A 322 -17.48 16.92 -53.77
C PHE A 322 -17.05 15.45 -53.78
N GLU A 323 -15.79 15.17 -54.09
CA GLU A 323 -15.21 13.81 -54.09
C GLU A 323 -15.27 13.17 -52.70
N MET A 324 -14.96 13.92 -51.63
CA MET A 324 -15.10 13.43 -50.25
C MET A 324 -16.55 13.03 -49.91
N ARG A 325 -17.54 13.85 -50.31
CA ARG A 325 -18.96 13.53 -50.07
C ARG A 325 -19.43 12.34 -50.90
N MET A 326 -18.88 12.15 -52.10
CA MET A 326 -19.21 11.00 -52.95
C MET A 326 -18.60 9.69 -52.42
N HIS A 327 -17.38 9.73 -51.88
CA HIS A 327 -16.73 8.58 -51.24
C HIS A 327 -17.47 8.11 -49.99
N ASP A 328 -17.94 9.05 -49.16
CA ASP A 328 -18.71 8.75 -47.96
C ASP A 328 -20.12 8.23 -48.31
N ARG A 329 -20.71 8.75 -49.40
CA ARG A 329 -21.99 8.24 -49.91
C ARG A 329 -21.87 6.77 -50.35
N GLN A 330 -20.79 6.38 -51.03
CA GLN A 330 -20.54 4.99 -51.44
C GLN A 330 -20.34 4.02 -50.25
N ASN A 331 -19.73 4.48 -49.14
CA ASN A 331 -19.63 3.69 -47.91
C ASN A 331 -20.94 3.68 -47.09
N SER A 332 -21.82 4.67 -47.25
CA SER A 332 -23.13 4.73 -46.58
C SER A 332 -24.29 4.08 -47.35
N THR A 333 -24.15 3.77 -48.65
CA THR A 333 -25.22 3.21 -49.49
C THR A 333 -24.99 1.80 -50.02
N THR A 334 -24.15 0.96 -49.40
CA THR A 334 -24.21 -0.51 -49.60
C THR A 334 -25.27 -1.15 -48.70
N SER A 335 -26.51 -0.67 -48.86
CA SER A 335 -27.73 -1.35 -48.43
C SER A 335 -28.83 -1.09 -49.46
N SER A 336 -28.72 -1.73 -50.62
CA SER A 336 -29.85 -2.00 -51.51
C SER A 336 -29.56 -3.26 -52.34
N PRO A 337 -30.59 -4.08 -52.61
CA PRO A 337 -30.42 -5.50 -52.88
C PRO A 337 -29.98 -5.73 -54.33
N ASN A 338 -28.80 -6.32 -54.53
CA ASN A 338 -28.48 -6.94 -55.81
C ASN A 338 -29.27 -8.24 -55.93
N THR A 339 -30.48 -8.16 -56.48
CA THR A 339 -31.13 -9.29 -57.14
C THR A 339 -30.43 -9.50 -58.48
N SER A 340 -29.37 -10.29 -58.49
CA SER A 340 -28.81 -10.83 -59.73
C SER A 340 -29.75 -11.91 -60.26
N LEU A 341 -30.39 -11.65 -61.40
CA LEU A 341 -31.06 -12.65 -62.23
C LEU A 341 -29.99 -13.33 -63.09
N THR A 342 -30.03 -14.66 -63.20
CA THR A 342 -29.33 -15.36 -64.28
C THR A 342 -30.09 -15.12 -65.59
N SER A 343 -29.47 -15.38 -66.74
CA SER A 343 -30.03 -15.11 -68.07
C SER A 343 -31.33 -15.85 -68.42
N ASP A 344 -31.86 -16.66 -67.50
CA ASP A 344 -33.12 -17.41 -67.66
C ASP A 344 -34.11 -17.19 -66.49
N GLY A 345 -33.93 -16.13 -65.69
CA GLY A 345 -35.03 -15.56 -64.91
C GLY A 345 -35.43 -16.25 -63.60
N SER A 346 -34.55 -16.99 -62.90
CA SER A 346 -34.82 -17.50 -61.54
C SER A 346 -33.80 -16.99 -60.49
N PRO A 347 -34.20 -16.69 -59.23
CA PRO A 347 -33.29 -16.13 -58.21
C PRO A 347 -32.50 -17.21 -57.43
N SER A 348 -31.22 -16.93 -57.13
CA SER A 348 -30.33 -17.79 -56.32
C SER A 348 -30.31 -17.38 -54.83
N LEU A 349 -30.18 -18.37 -53.95
CA LEU A 349 -30.10 -18.24 -52.48
C LEU A 349 -28.65 -18.35 -52.01
N GLY A 350 -28.15 -17.40 -51.22
CA GLY A 350 -26.92 -17.59 -50.45
C GLY A 350 -26.39 -16.36 -49.69
N GLY A 351 -26.23 -16.51 -48.36
CA GLY A 351 -25.25 -15.74 -47.56
C GLY A 351 -25.84 -14.84 -46.46
N GLY A 352 -25.84 -15.31 -45.21
CA GLY A 352 -26.50 -14.69 -44.05
C GLY A 352 -25.87 -13.42 -43.45
N ILE A 353 -26.72 -12.66 -42.75
CA ILE A 353 -26.44 -11.40 -42.03
C ILE A 353 -25.98 -11.69 -40.58
N LYS A 354 -24.77 -11.28 -40.20
CA LYS A 354 -24.36 -11.09 -38.80
C LYS A 354 -24.86 -9.73 -38.30
N ARG A 355 -25.70 -9.72 -37.25
CA ARG A 355 -26.14 -8.48 -36.57
C ARG A 355 -24.97 -7.86 -35.80
N LYS A 356 -24.92 -6.52 -35.76
CA LYS A 356 -23.98 -5.71 -34.95
C LYS A 356 -24.14 -6.05 -33.46
N ALA A 357 -23.03 -6.41 -32.82
CA ALA A 357 -22.95 -6.56 -31.37
C ALA A 357 -23.15 -5.20 -30.68
N GLU A 358 -23.92 -5.19 -29.59
CA GLU A 358 -23.93 -4.07 -28.67
C GLU A 358 -22.54 -3.90 -28.04
N ASP A 359 -22.09 -2.66 -28.02
CA ASP A 359 -20.80 -2.16 -27.56
C ASP A 359 -20.67 -2.34 -26.03
N SER A 360 -20.35 -3.56 -25.58
CA SER A 360 -19.97 -3.89 -24.20
C SER A 360 -18.45 -3.84 -24.04
N ASP A 361 -17.90 -2.64 -24.14
CA ASP A 361 -16.46 -2.34 -24.02
C ASP A 361 -16.00 -2.25 -22.54
N SER A 362 -16.62 -3.05 -21.68
CA SER A 362 -16.21 -3.23 -20.29
C SER A 362 -16.00 -4.72 -20.07
N GLU A 363 -14.75 -5.11 -19.86
CA GLU A 363 -14.38 -6.41 -19.26
C GLU A 363 -15.41 -6.77 -18.17
N PRO A 364 -16.00 -7.97 -18.18
CA PRO A 364 -16.92 -8.39 -17.12
C PRO A 364 -16.17 -8.30 -15.79
N GLU A 365 -16.71 -7.52 -14.84
CA GLU A 365 -16.14 -7.48 -13.49
C GLU A 365 -16.17 -8.91 -12.91
N PRO A 366 -15.11 -9.34 -12.21
CA PRO A 366 -15.08 -10.66 -11.59
C PRO A 366 -16.27 -10.80 -10.63
N GLU A 367 -16.95 -11.95 -10.68
CA GLU A 367 -18.10 -12.21 -9.80
C GLU A 367 -17.67 -12.19 -8.33
N ASP A 368 -18.26 -11.30 -7.53
CA ASP A 368 -18.09 -11.32 -6.07
C ASP A 368 -18.93 -12.47 -5.51
N ASN A 369 -18.26 -13.57 -5.17
CA ASN A 369 -18.90 -14.77 -4.63
C ASN A 369 -19.42 -14.58 -3.19
N ILE A 370 -18.91 -13.60 -2.44
CA ILE A 370 -19.25 -13.40 -1.02
C ILE A 370 -20.52 -12.59 -0.86
N ARG A 371 -20.74 -11.57 -1.71
CA ARG A 371 -21.97 -10.75 -1.72
C ARG A 371 -22.34 -10.27 -0.33
N LEU A 372 -21.51 -9.38 0.24
CA LEU A 372 -21.67 -8.90 1.62
C LEU A 372 -23.04 -8.21 1.88
N TRP A 373 -23.70 -7.71 0.83
CA TRP A 373 -25.00 -7.03 0.92
C TRP A 373 -26.21 -7.99 0.97
N GLU A 374 -26.01 -9.30 0.76
CA GLU A 374 -27.09 -10.30 0.75
C GLU A 374 -27.09 -11.17 2.02
N THR A 375 -28.27 -11.61 2.45
CA THR A 375 -28.40 -12.54 3.59
C THR A 375 -27.49 -13.76 3.44
N GLY A 376 -26.88 -14.17 4.55
CA GLY A 376 -25.94 -15.28 4.59
C GLY A 376 -24.53 -14.96 4.10
N TRP A 377 -24.18 -13.67 4.03
CA TRP A 377 -22.83 -13.21 3.68
C TRP A 377 -21.75 -13.76 4.61
N LYS A 378 -22.06 -13.95 5.91
CA LYS A 378 -21.11 -14.47 6.88
C LYS A 378 -20.71 -15.91 6.58
N GLN A 379 -21.67 -16.77 6.20
CA GLN A 379 -21.36 -18.13 5.76
C GLN A 379 -20.48 -18.14 4.51
N ARG A 380 -20.84 -17.33 3.51
CA ARG A 380 -20.05 -17.26 2.28
C ARG A 380 -18.65 -16.71 2.52
N TYR A 381 -18.50 -15.71 3.39
CA TYR A 381 -17.20 -15.13 3.73
C TYR A 381 -16.26 -16.18 4.32
N TYR A 382 -16.65 -16.84 5.43
CA TYR A 382 -15.79 -17.83 6.07
C TYR A 382 -15.49 -19.02 5.15
N LYS A 383 -16.47 -19.45 4.35
CA LYS A 383 -16.25 -20.54 3.39
C LYS A 383 -15.31 -20.18 2.25
N ASN A 384 -15.37 -18.96 1.71
CA ASN A 384 -14.51 -18.55 0.61
C ASN A 384 -13.12 -18.11 1.07
N LYS A 385 -13.00 -17.46 2.24
CA LYS A 385 -11.77 -16.82 2.71
C LYS A 385 -10.92 -17.72 3.60
N PHE A 386 -11.54 -18.64 4.33
CA PHE A 386 -10.86 -19.53 5.28
C PHE A 386 -11.08 -21.02 4.96
N ASP A 387 -11.88 -21.35 3.94
CA ASP A 387 -12.31 -22.72 3.59
C ASP A 387 -12.99 -23.50 4.73
N VAL A 388 -13.57 -22.79 5.71
CA VAL A 388 -14.29 -23.41 6.84
C VAL A 388 -15.79 -23.20 6.72
N ASP A 389 -16.55 -24.13 7.29
CA ASP A 389 -17.98 -23.89 7.49
C ASP A 389 -18.18 -22.83 8.58
N ALA A 390 -19.11 -21.90 8.38
CA ALA A 390 -19.36 -20.85 9.36
C ALA A 390 -20.00 -21.33 10.66
N SER A 391 -20.50 -22.57 10.71
CA SER A 391 -20.90 -23.23 11.96
C SER A 391 -19.70 -23.67 12.81
N ASP A 392 -18.47 -23.61 12.30
CA ASP A 392 -17.26 -23.85 13.09
C ASP A 392 -16.95 -22.66 14.02
N GLU A 393 -17.68 -22.60 15.12
CA GLU A 393 -17.52 -21.56 16.14
C GLU A 393 -16.13 -21.60 16.78
N LYS A 394 -15.48 -22.77 16.84
CA LYS A 394 -14.14 -22.92 17.39
C LYS A 394 -13.12 -22.22 16.51
N PHE A 395 -13.23 -22.38 15.19
CA PHE A 395 -12.37 -21.68 14.25
C PHE A 395 -12.57 -20.16 14.31
N ARG A 396 -13.83 -19.68 14.26
CA ARG A 396 -14.11 -18.24 14.39
C ARG A 396 -13.53 -17.66 15.68
N ARG A 397 -13.71 -18.37 16.80
CA ARG A 397 -13.15 -17.95 18.09
C ARG A 397 -11.62 -17.92 18.08
N LYS A 398 -10.96 -18.83 17.38
CA LYS A 398 -9.50 -18.82 17.19
C LYS A 398 -9.04 -17.59 16.40
N VAL A 399 -9.73 -17.25 15.31
CA VAL A 399 -9.44 -16.05 14.50
C VAL A 399 -9.59 -14.78 15.35
N VAL A 400 -10.69 -14.67 16.10
CA VAL A 400 -10.94 -13.55 17.03
C VAL A 400 -9.88 -13.47 18.11
N GLN A 401 -9.51 -14.61 18.72
CA GLN A 401 -8.48 -14.65 19.74
C GLN A 401 -7.15 -14.10 19.20
N SER A 402 -6.69 -14.59 18.05
CA SER A 402 -5.46 -14.09 17.43
C SER A 402 -5.56 -12.61 17.04
N TYR A 403 -6.73 -12.13 16.63
CA TYR A 403 -6.94 -10.72 16.30
C TYR A 403 -6.88 -9.83 17.56
N VAL A 404 -7.51 -10.26 18.65
CA VAL A 404 -7.49 -9.56 19.95
C VAL A 404 -6.08 -9.53 20.55
N GLU A 405 -5.35 -10.65 20.47
CA GLU A 405 -3.93 -10.70 20.83
C GLU A 405 -3.14 -9.67 20.01
N GLY A 406 -3.41 -9.56 18.70
CA GLY A 406 -2.77 -8.55 17.86
C GLY A 406 -3.08 -7.11 18.24
N LEU A 407 -4.33 -6.80 18.57
CA LEU A 407 -4.69 -5.46 19.03
C LEU A 407 -3.94 -5.08 20.32
N CYS A 408 -3.81 -6.04 21.24
CA CYS A 408 -3.03 -5.86 22.46
C CYS A 408 -1.54 -5.70 22.14
N TRP A 409 -1.03 -6.45 21.17
CA TRP A 409 0.37 -6.38 20.74
C TRP A 409 0.69 -5.01 20.13
N VAL A 410 -0.14 -4.53 19.20
CA VAL A 410 0.05 -3.24 18.50
C VAL A 410 0.01 -2.09 19.50
N LEU A 411 -0.96 -2.07 20.42
CA LEU A 411 -1.03 -1.03 21.45
C LEU A 411 0.21 -1.04 22.35
N ARG A 412 0.69 -2.22 22.76
CA ARG A 412 1.94 -2.32 23.52
C ARG A 412 3.14 -1.86 22.68
N TYR A 413 3.20 -2.18 21.39
CA TYR A 413 4.30 -1.77 20.51
C TYR A 413 4.45 -0.25 20.43
N TYR A 414 3.32 0.45 20.37
CA TYR A 414 3.26 1.91 20.30
C TYR A 414 3.65 2.57 21.64
N TYR A 415 3.14 2.07 22.76
CA TYR A 415 3.26 2.74 24.07
C TYR A 415 4.42 2.22 24.95
N GLN A 416 4.78 0.94 24.83
CA GLN A 416 5.77 0.27 25.66
C GLN A 416 6.95 -0.31 24.87
N GLY A 417 6.87 -0.35 23.53
CA GLY A 417 7.83 -1.03 22.68
C GLY A 417 7.43 -2.49 22.40
N CYS A 418 8.23 -3.18 21.58
CA CYS A 418 7.86 -4.50 21.06
C CYS A 418 7.64 -5.51 22.19
N ALA A 419 6.39 -5.99 22.32
CA ALA A 419 6.00 -6.95 23.35
C ALA A 419 6.43 -8.39 23.02
N SER A 420 6.45 -8.72 21.74
CA SER A 420 6.97 -10.01 21.25
C SER A 420 7.47 -9.91 19.82
N TRP A 421 8.72 -10.32 19.59
CA TRP A 421 9.30 -10.41 18.24
C TRP A 421 8.81 -11.61 17.44
N ASN A 422 8.20 -12.61 18.11
CA ASN A 422 7.78 -13.88 17.49
C ASN A 422 6.28 -13.89 17.19
N TRP A 423 5.51 -12.98 17.79
CA TRP A 423 4.06 -12.94 17.60
C TRP A 423 3.72 -12.44 16.21
N TYR A 424 2.76 -13.08 15.56
CA TYR A 424 2.18 -12.64 14.29
C TYR A 424 0.71 -13.07 14.21
N TYR A 425 -0.06 -12.40 13.35
CA TYR A 425 -1.44 -12.79 13.07
C TYR A 425 -1.48 -13.89 11.99
N PRO A 426 -1.87 -15.14 12.30
CA PRO A 426 -1.66 -16.29 11.42
C PRO A 426 -2.79 -16.49 10.40
N PHE A 427 -3.42 -15.41 9.95
CA PHE A 427 -4.50 -15.43 8.95
C PHE A 427 -4.38 -14.25 8.00
N HIS A 428 -4.80 -14.43 6.74
CA HIS A 428 -4.78 -13.34 5.75
C HIS A 428 -5.96 -12.36 5.89
N TYR A 429 -7.00 -12.74 6.63
CA TYR A 429 -8.25 -11.99 6.72
C TYR A 429 -8.68 -11.77 8.16
N ALA A 430 -9.40 -10.67 8.41
CA ALA A 430 -9.94 -10.33 9.71
C ALA A 430 -11.30 -11.04 9.98
N PRO A 431 -11.68 -11.28 11.24
CA PRO A 431 -13.04 -11.69 11.57
C PRO A 431 -14.03 -10.52 11.41
N PHE A 432 -15.33 -10.77 11.60
CA PHE A 432 -16.32 -9.68 11.67
C PHE A 432 -16.45 -9.14 13.08
N ALA A 433 -16.91 -7.89 13.23
CA ALA A 433 -17.09 -7.27 14.55
C ALA A 433 -18.11 -8.05 15.41
N SER A 434 -19.14 -8.62 14.76
CA SER A 434 -20.12 -9.51 15.39
C SER A 434 -19.54 -10.83 15.93
N ASP A 435 -18.29 -11.19 15.63
CA ASP A 435 -17.64 -12.41 16.16
C ASP A 435 -16.91 -12.18 17.49
N PHE A 436 -16.75 -10.94 17.94
CA PHE A 436 -15.97 -10.57 19.15
C PHE A 436 -16.72 -10.84 20.47
N GLU A 437 -17.62 -11.81 20.52
CA GLU A 437 -18.31 -12.19 21.74
C GLU A 437 -17.40 -13.04 22.65
N GLY A 438 -17.42 -12.78 23.97
CA GLY A 438 -16.68 -13.58 24.95
C GLY A 438 -15.16 -13.36 24.94
N ILE A 439 -14.71 -12.14 24.63
CA ILE A 439 -13.29 -11.76 24.62
C ILE A 439 -12.81 -11.18 25.94
N ALA A 440 -13.71 -10.82 26.86
CA ALA A 440 -13.38 -10.11 28.10
C ALA A 440 -12.31 -10.81 28.96
N ASP A 441 -12.31 -12.14 28.98
CA ASP A 441 -11.41 -12.98 29.78
C ASP A 441 -10.26 -13.58 28.96
N MET A 442 -10.03 -13.11 27.73
CA MET A 442 -8.93 -13.62 26.91
C MET A 442 -7.56 -13.18 27.45
N PRO A 443 -6.55 -14.07 27.43
CA PRO A 443 -5.20 -13.69 27.83
C PRO A 443 -4.63 -12.65 26.85
N SER A 444 -3.88 -11.68 27.39
CA SER A 444 -3.21 -10.64 26.60
C SER A 444 -1.69 -10.62 26.83
N ASP A 445 -1.15 -11.66 27.44
CA ASP A 445 0.27 -11.77 27.76
C ASP A 445 1.04 -12.47 26.64
N PHE A 446 2.24 -11.94 26.38
CA PHE A 446 3.14 -12.44 25.36
C PHE A 446 4.35 -13.15 25.99
N GLU A 447 4.99 -14.02 25.22
CA GLU A 447 6.21 -14.70 25.63
C GLU A 447 7.32 -13.69 25.96
N LYS A 448 7.84 -13.77 27.19
CA LYS A 448 8.92 -12.90 27.66
C LYS A 448 10.25 -13.36 27.09
N GLY A 449 11.10 -12.41 26.70
CA GLY A 449 12.45 -12.69 26.23
C GLY A 449 12.55 -13.15 24.78
N SER A 450 11.49 -12.95 23.98
CA SER A 450 11.57 -13.05 22.53
C SER A 450 12.67 -12.13 21.99
N LYS A 451 13.32 -12.57 20.91
CA LYS A 451 14.47 -11.88 20.32
C LYS A 451 14.18 -11.61 18.86
N PRO A 452 14.66 -10.48 18.31
CA PRO A 452 14.59 -10.26 16.88
C PRO A 452 15.37 -11.35 16.13
N PHE A 453 14.92 -11.66 14.92
CA PHE A 453 15.71 -12.43 13.97
C PHE A 453 17.06 -11.77 13.71
N LYS A 454 18.09 -12.57 13.43
CA LYS A 454 19.33 -12.03 12.88
C LYS A 454 19.07 -11.49 11.48
N PRO A 455 19.84 -10.49 10.99
CA PRO A 455 19.57 -9.87 9.69
C PRO A 455 19.45 -10.87 8.54
N LEU A 456 20.37 -11.84 8.39
CA LEU A 456 20.26 -12.85 7.32
C LEU A 456 19.09 -13.83 7.53
N GLU A 457 18.73 -14.18 8.76
CA GLU A 457 17.55 -15.01 9.04
C GLU A 457 16.27 -14.26 8.63
N GLN A 458 16.21 -12.96 8.90
CA GLN A 458 15.11 -12.11 8.46
C GLN A 458 15.03 -12.06 6.94
N LEU A 459 16.16 -11.89 6.23
CA LEU A 459 16.20 -11.89 4.77
C LEU A 459 15.60 -13.19 4.19
N MET A 460 15.89 -14.34 4.78
CA MET A 460 15.27 -15.61 4.40
C MET A 460 13.75 -15.63 4.65
N GLY A 461 13.27 -14.93 5.67
CA GLY A 461 11.85 -14.81 5.97
C GLY A 461 11.08 -13.80 5.10
N VAL A 462 11.75 -12.81 4.50
CA VAL A 462 11.08 -11.71 3.76
C VAL A 462 11.33 -11.72 2.25
N PHE A 463 12.43 -12.31 1.77
CA PHE A 463 12.76 -12.25 0.34
C PHE A 463 12.05 -13.33 -0.48
N PRO A 464 11.62 -12.99 -1.71
CA PRO A 464 11.32 -14.00 -2.71
C PRO A 464 12.63 -14.61 -3.23
N ALA A 465 12.55 -15.82 -3.79
CA ALA A 465 13.70 -16.51 -4.39
C ALA A 465 14.43 -15.67 -5.46
N ALA A 466 13.69 -14.81 -6.19
CA ALA A 466 14.23 -13.90 -7.20
C ALA A 466 15.28 -12.90 -6.66
N SER A 467 15.18 -12.51 -5.39
CA SER A 467 16.14 -11.62 -4.73
C SER A 467 17.15 -12.39 -3.87
N GLY A 468 17.29 -13.69 -4.08
CA GLY A 468 18.32 -14.53 -3.44
C GLY A 468 19.74 -14.03 -3.67
N ASN A 469 19.95 -13.15 -4.66
CA ASN A 469 21.22 -12.51 -5.00
C ASN A 469 21.93 -11.80 -3.83
N PHE A 470 21.19 -11.37 -2.82
CA PHE A 470 21.70 -10.70 -1.63
C PHE A 470 22.00 -11.63 -0.45
N LEU A 471 21.76 -12.93 -0.61
CA LEU A 471 22.03 -13.95 0.40
C LEU A 471 23.30 -14.74 0.05
N PRO A 472 23.97 -15.33 1.07
CA PRO A 472 25.07 -16.26 0.86
C PRO A 472 24.69 -17.39 -0.12
N PRO A 473 25.61 -17.87 -0.97
CA PRO A 473 25.29 -18.86 -2.00
C PRO A 473 24.62 -20.14 -1.47
N THR A 474 25.03 -20.63 -0.30
CA THR A 474 24.46 -21.83 0.33
C THR A 474 23.05 -21.59 0.86
N TRP A 475 22.76 -20.40 1.36
CA TRP A 475 21.44 -19.99 1.84
C TRP A 475 20.48 -19.77 0.66
N ARG A 476 20.95 -19.11 -0.41
CA ARG A 476 20.18 -18.96 -1.66
C ARG A 476 19.71 -20.31 -2.19
N LYS A 477 20.55 -21.34 -2.10
CA LYS A 477 20.21 -22.69 -2.56
C LYS A 477 18.95 -23.22 -1.86
N LEU A 478 18.74 -22.92 -0.57
CA LEU A 478 17.54 -23.32 0.17
C LEU A 478 16.23 -22.72 -0.40
N MET A 479 16.31 -21.60 -1.12
CA MET A 479 15.14 -20.94 -1.73
C MET A 479 14.80 -21.50 -3.11
N THR A 480 15.72 -22.23 -3.75
CA THR A 480 15.60 -22.65 -5.16
C THR A 480 15.68 -24.16 -5.36
N ASP A 481 16.33 -24.89 -4.44
CA ASP A 481 16.50 -26.34 -4.53
C ASP A 481 15.15 -27.03 -4.23
N PRO A 482 14.58 -27.81 -5.18
CA PRO A 482 13.34 -28.55 -4.96
C PRO A 482 13.39 -29.53 -3.78
N GLU A 483 14.58 -29.97 -3.38
CA GLU A 483 14.79 -30.88 -2.25
C GLU A 483 14.98 -30.14 -0.90
N SER A 484 14.94 -28.81 -0.91
CA SER A 484 15.04 -28.00 0.31
C SER A 484 13.86 -28.26 1.24
N SER A 485 14.15 -28.40 2.54
CA SER A 485 13.14 -28.64 3.58
C SER A 485 12.19 -27.46 3.83
N ILE A 486 12.46 -26.31 3.21
CA ILE A 486 11.70 -25.06 3.31
C ILE A 486 11.31 -24.47 1.94
N ILE A 487 11.40 -25.26 0.87
CA ILE A 487 11.06 -24.79 -0.49
C ILE A 487 9.62 -24.30 -0.61
N ASP A 488 8.71 -24.86 0.19
CA ASP A 488 7.29 -24.48 0.25
C ASP A 488 7.05 -23.02 0.71
N PHE A 489 8.05 -22.37 1.31
CA PHE A 489 7.97 -20.94 1.66
C PHE A 489 8.15 -20.01 0.46
N TYR A 490 8.69 -20.50 -0.66
CA TYR A 490 9.11 -19.67 -1.80
C TYR A 490 8.41 -20.08 -3.11
N PRO A 491 7.08 -19.94 -3.21
CA PRO A 491 6.38 -20.21 -4.45
C PRO A 491 6.81 -19.22 -5.56
N GLU A 492 6.96 -19.71 -6.80
CA GLU A 492 7.28 -18.85 -7.96
C GLU A 492 6.12 -17.92 -8.34
N ASP A 493 4.88 -18.36 -8.10
CA ASP A 493 3.65 -17.60 -8.34
C ASP A 493 2.66 -17.83 -7.20
N PHE A 494 1.86 -16.80 -6.89
CA PHE A 494 0.90 -16.83 -5.80
C PHE A 494 -0.35 -16.00 -6.13
N ALA A 495 -1.48 -16.41 -5.58
CA ALA A 495 -2.74 -15.72 -5.82
C ALA A 495 -2.81 -14.38 -5.08
N ILE A 496 -3.35 -13.37 -5.75
CA ILE A 496 -3.71 -12.08 -5.14
C ILE A 496 -5.24 -11.98 -5.11
N ASP A 497 -5.83 -11.95 -3.92
CA ASP A 497 -7.25 -11.74 -3.73
C ASP A 497 -7.56 -10.25 -3.66
N LEU A 498 -8.23 -9.70 -4.67
CA LEU A 498 -8.59 -8.27 -4.71
C LEU A 498 -9.51 -7.85 -3.56
N ASN A 499 -10.26 -8.77 -2.95
CA ASN A 499 -11.10 -8.53 -1.78
C ASN A 499 -12.00 -7.27 -1.89
N GLY A 500 -12.60 -7.05 -3.06
CA GLY A 500 -13.44 -5.87 -3.35
C GLY A 500 -12.68 -4.57 -3.67
N LYS A 501 -11.35 -4.60 -3.72
CA LYS A 501 -10.52 -3.46 -4.14
C LYS A 501 -10.27 -3.47 -5.64
N LYS A 502 -9.90 -2.31 -6.19
CA LYS A 502 -9.82 -2.08 -7.64
C LYS A 502 -8.47 -2.49 -8.24
N TYR A 503 -7.40 -2.37 -7.47
CA TYR A 503 -6.04 -2.57 -7.96
C TYR A 503 -5.36 -3.69 -7.18
N ALA A 504 -4.50 -4.48 -7.86
CA ALA A 504 -3.80 -5.62 -7.26
C ALA A 504 -2.95 -5.24 -6.04
N TRP A 505 -2.33 -4.05 -6.03
CA TRP A 505 -1.54 -3.56 -4.89
C TRP A 505 -2.39 -3.26 -3.64
N GLN A 506 -3.71 -3.26 -3.75
CA GLN A 506 -4.65 -3.16 -2.62
C GLN A 506 -5.21 -4.52 -2.20
N GLY A 507 -4.93 -5.57 -2.97
CA GLY A 507 -5.38 -6.93 -2.70
C GLY A 507 -4.50 -7.62 -1.66
N VAL A 508 -4.93 -8.81 -1.26
CA VAL A 508 -4.25 -9.65 -0.27
C VAL A 508 -3.39 -10.68 -0.99
N ALA A 509 -2.09 -10.66 -0.75
CA ALA A 509 -1.16 -11.67 -1.25
C ALA A 509 -1.31 -12.97 -0.44
N LEU A 510 -1.71 -14.06 -1.09
CA LEU A 510 -1.91 -15.36 -0.46
C LEU A 510 -0.62 -16.16 -0.43
N LEU A 511 0.29 -15.72 0.44
CA LEU A 511 1.56 -16.40 0.69
C LEU A 511 1.47 -17.36 1.90
N PRO A 512 2.20 -18.49 1.88
CA PRO A 512 2.36 -19.32 3.06
C PRO A 512 3.10 -18.56 4.15
N PHE A 513 2.68 -18.72 5.40
CA PHE A 513 3.41 -18.16 6.54
C PHE A 513 4.66 -18.99 6.82
N VAL A 514 5.79 -18.31 7.04
CA VAL A 514 7.07 -18.95 7.37
C VAL A 514 7.00 -19.55 8.78
N ASP A 515 7.27 -20.84 8.91
CA ASP A 515 7.43 -21.49 10.20
C ASP A 515 8.86 -21.24 10.72
N GLU A 516 8.98 -20.42 11.77
CA GLU A 516 10.26 -20.05 12.38
C GLU A 516 11.11 -21.27 12.76
N ARG A 517 10.50 -22.33 13.29
CA ARG A 517 11.25 -23.50 13.77
C ARG A 517 11.84 -24.27 12.59
N ARG A 518 11.06 -24.44 11.52
CA ARG A 518 11.53 -25.08 10.28
C ARG A 518 12.61 -24.25 9.60
N LEU A 519 12.44 -22.92 9.55
CA LEU A 519 13.44 -22.02 8.99
C LEU A 519 14.77 -22.14 9.75
N ARG A 520 14.75 -22.00 11.09
CA ARG A 520 15.97 -22.12 11.91
C ARG A 520 16.65 -23.48 11.76
N ALA A 521 15.88 -24.57 11.76
CA ALA A 521 16.42 -25.91 11.57
C ALA A 521 17.12 -26.09 10.21
N ALA A 522 16.56 -25.54 9.12
CA ALA A 522 17.20 -25.56 7.81
C ALA A 522 18.48 -24.71 7.77
N LEU A 523 18.48 -23.56 8.46
CA LEU A 523 19.64 -22.66 8.53
C LEU A 523 20.80 -23.21 9.36
N GLU A 524 20.54 -24.06 10.37
CA GLU A 524 21.59 -24.70 11.17
C GLU A 524 22.59 -25.51 10.33
N GLU A 525 22.13 -26.11 9.22
CA GLU A 525 22.97 -26.90 8.32
C GLU A 525 23.94 -26.04 7.48
N VAL A 526 23.56 -24.80 7.17
CA VAL A 526 24.31 -23.88 6.29
C VAL A 526 24.98 -22.72 7.03
N TYR A 527 24.75 -22.60 8.34
CA TYR A 527 25.43 -21.62 9.20
C TYR A 527 26.96 -21.72 9.19
N PRO A 528 27.57 -22.92 9.21
CA PRO A 528 29.02 -23.05 9.17
C PRO A 528 29.67 -22.57 7.87
N ASP A 529 28.90 -22.41 6.79
CA ASP A 529 29.40 -22.01 5.47
C ASP A 529 29.58 -20.49 5.33
N LEU A 530 29.14 -19.70 6.31
CA LEU A 530 29.26 -18.25 6.29
C LEU A 530 30.72 -17.81 6.34
N THR A 531 31.08 -16.86 5.48
CA THR A 531 32.37 -16.17 5.58
C THR A 531 32.44 -15.34 6.86
N PRO A 532 33.66 -14.98 7.33
CA PRO A 532 33.79 -14.11 8.51
C PRO A 532 33.11 -12.75 8.37
N GLU A 533 33.01 -12.22 7.14
CA GLU A 533 32.31 -10.95 6.86
C GLU A 533 30.79 -11.13 6.96
N GLU A 534 30.23 -12.18 6.36
CA GLU A 534 28.80 -12.51 6.46
C GLU A 534 28.38 -12.84 7.90
N SER A 535 29.23 -13.55 8.65
CA SER A 535 28.98 -13.83 10.06
C SER A 535 28.95 -12.56 10.90
N LYS A 536 29.77 -11.55 10.57
CA LYS A 536 29.74 -10.24 11.24
C LYS A 536 28.47 -9.47 10.88
N ASN A 537 27.98 -9.61 9.65
CA ASN A 537 26.73 -9.01 9.19
C ASN A 537 25.47 -9.70 9.78
N CYS A 538 25.63 -10.89 10.37
CA CYS A 538 24.61 -11.54 11.19
C CYS A 538 24.51 -11.02 12.62
N ASP A 539 25.50 -10.26 13.10
CA ASP A 539 25.52 -9.81 14.49
C ASP A 539 24.64 -8.57 14.68
N ILE A 540 23.82 -8.62 15.74
CA ILE A 540 23.05 -7.49 16.19
C ILE A 540 24.01 -6.52 16.90
N LEU A 541 24.13 -5.31 16.38
CA LEU A 541 24.96 -4.27 17.00
C LEU A 541 24.09 -3.29 17.77
N PHE A 542 24.64 -2.79 18.88
CA PHE A 542 24.01 -1.71 19.64
C PHE A 542 24.17 -0.37 18.92
N GLN A 543 23.20 0.51 19.12
CA GLN A 543 23.13 1.85 18.54
C GLN A 543 24.47 2.60 18.65
N LEU A 544 25.03 3.01 17.51
CA LEU A 544 26.26 3.79 17.46
C LEU A 544 25.92 5.27 17.64
N VAL A 545 26.16 5.80 18.85
CA VAL A 545 26.05 7.24 19.08
C VAL A 545 27.34 7.92 18.60
N ILE A 546 27.26 8.69 17.51
CA ILE A 546 28.35 9.57 17.09
C ILE A 546 28.13 10.95 17.71
N THR A 547 28.63 11.16 18.93
CA THR A 547 28.70 12.51 19.51
C THR A 547 29.97 13.20 19.01
N ALA A 548 29.85 14.24 18.18
CA ALA A 548 30.93 15.21 18.07
C ALA A 548 30.78 16.22 19.22
N VAL A 549 31.69 16.16 20.18
CA VAL A 549 31.74 17.10 21.30
C VAL A 549 32.49 18.34 20.84
N PHE A 550 31.78 19.29 20.22
CA PHE A 550 32.12 20.71 20.26
C PHE A 550 31.01 21.47 21.01
N HIS A 551 30.59 20.96 22.17
CA HIS A 551 29.68 21.68 23.05
C HIS A 551 29.97 21.30 24.52
N PRO A 552 30.00 22.27 25.46
CA PRO A 552 30.18 22.03 26.89
C PRO A 552 29.09 21.18 27.53
#